data_AF-A0A937FNB0-F1
#
_entry.id   AF-A0A937FNB0-F1
#
_cell.length_a   1.000
_cell.length_b   1.000
_cell.length_c   1.000
_cell.angle_alpha   90.00
_cell.angle_beta   90.00
_cell.angle_gamma   90.00
#
_symmetry.space_group_name_H-M   'P 1'
#
loop_
_entity.id
_entity.type
_entity.pdbx_description
1 polymer ?
#
loop_
_entity_poly.entity_id
_entity_poly.type
_entity_poly.pdbx_seq_one_letter_code
_entity_poly.pdbx_strand_id
1 'polypeptide(L)'
;MNDIPRTPLLLGLAGLIPFVWGAVTSFAPVAWVDDIFVGYAVLADYGMIILSFMSGVIWGYATRATGRQANLLYVLSVIPALWAFFFAFGDYALLTLAAGFLLILPIDIAATRAGLAPVWWTRLRVLLTSVVVPCLVIGHLAA
;
A
#
# COMPACT_ATOMS: atom_id res chain seq x y z
N MET A 1 16.85 18.07 0.68
CA MET A 1 17.36 16.75 0.20
C MET A 1 16.34 16.18 -0.76
N ASN A 2 16.69 16.02 -2.04
CA ASN A 2 15.75 15.57 -3.08
C ASN A 2 15.78 14.05 -3.31
N ASP A 3 16.82 13.37 -2.84
CA ASP A 3 16.97 11.93 -3.00
C ASP A 3 16.27 11.17 -1.88
N ILE A 4 15.79 9.97 -2.22
CA ILE A 4 15.20 9.05 -1.24
C ILE A 4 16.33 8.55 -0.34
N PRO A 5 16.24 8.71 1.00
CA PRO A 5 17.25 8.19 1.89
C PRO A 5 17.35 6.66 1.78
N ARG A 6 18.56 6.11 1.97
CA ARG A 6 18.85 4.69 1.73
C ARG A 6 17.96 3.77 2.57
N THR A 7 17.75 4.07 3.86
CA THR A 7 17.00 3.19 4.75
C THR A 7 15.51 3.07 4.36
N PRO A 8 14.74 4.17 4.17
CA PRO A 8 13.37 4.08 3.64
C PRO A 8 13.29 3.41 2.26
N LEU A 9 14.27 3.65 1.38
CA LEU A 9 14.29 3.00 0.07
C LEU A 9 14.44 1.49 0.18
N LEU A 10 15.44 1.02 0.92
CA LEU A 10 15.72 -0.41 1.08
C LEU A 10 14.57 -1.13 1.79
N LEU A 11 14.03 -0.55 2.86
CA LEU A 11 12.88 -1.12 3.57
C LEU A 11 11.61 -1.11 2.70
N GLY A 12 11.39 -0.05 1.93
CA GLY A 12 10.28 0.04 0.98
C GLY A 12 10.37 -1.04 -0.10
N LEU A 13 11.54 -1.20 -0.71
CA LEU A 13 11.78 -2.24 -1.72
C LEU A 13 11.68 -3.65 -1.14
N ALA A 14 12.19 -3.89 0.08
CA ALA A 14 12.03 -5.17 0.77
C ALA A 14 10.54 -5.49 1.04
N GLY A 15 9.73 -4.47 1.34
CA GLY A 15 8.28 -4.61 1.46
C GLY A 15 7.57 -5.02 0.15
N LEU A 16 8.23 -4.97 -1.01
CA LEU A 16 7.65 -5.46 -2.27
C LEU A 16 7.76 -6.98 -2.43
N ILE A 17 8.59 -7.65 -1.61
CA ILE A 17 8.88 -9.08 -1.76
C ILE A 17 7.60 -9.92 -1.75
N PRO A 18 6.66 -9.78 -0.80
CA PRO A 18 5.45 -10.62 -0.79
C PRO A 18 4.52 -10.35 -1.97
N PHE A 19 4.48 -9.11 -2.49
CA PHE A 19 3.69 -8.79 -3.68
C PHE A 19 4.25 -9.47 -4.94
N VAL A 20 5.56 -9.37 -5.15
CA VAL A 20 6.21 -10.01 -6.30
C VAL A 20 6.11 -11.54 -6.17
N TRP A 21 6.32 -12.07 -4.97
CA TRP A 21 6.17 -13.50 -4.68
C TRP A 21 4.76 -14.00 -5.00
N GLY A 22 3.73 -13.32 -4.50
CA GLY A 22 2.35 -13.67 -4.80
C GLY A 22 2.04 -13.64 -6.30
N ALA A 23 2.44 -12.58 -7.00
CA ALA A 23 2.23 -12.47 -8.44
C ALA A 23 2.93 -13.57 -9.26
N VAL A 24 4.15 -13.98 -8.88
CA VAL A 24 4.87 -15.08 -9.56
C VAL A 24 4.21 -16.43 -9.26
N THR A 25 3.86 -16.68 -8.00
CA THR A 25 3.27 -17.95 -7.57
C THR A 25 1.82 -18.12 -8.01
N SER A 26 1.15 -17.06 -8.47
CA SER A 26 -0.14 -17.18 -9.18
C SER A 26 -0.06 -18.00 -10.48
N PHE A 27 1.12 -18.15 -11.09
CA PHE A 27 1.29 -18.93 -12.33
C PHE A 27 1.96 -20.29 -12.12
N ALA A 28 2.45 -20.56 -10.91
CA ALA A 28 3.21 -21.76 -10.64
C ALA A 28 2.91 -22.27 -9.22
N PRO A 29 2.33 -23.47 -9.07
CA PRO A 29 2.09 -24.05 -7.75
C PRO A 29 3.42 -24.34 -7.05
N VAL A 30 3.48 -24.03 -5.75
CA VAL A 30 4.67 -24.23 -4.92
C VAL A 30 4.37 -25.27 -3.85
N ALA A 31 4.58 -26.55 -4.17
CA ALA A 31 4.12 -27.69 -3.37
C ALA A 31 4.67 -27.78 -1.92
N TRP A 32 5.70 -27.01 -1.58
CA TRP A 32 6.32 -26.98 -0.24
C TRP A 32 5.91 -25.75 0.60
N VAL A 33 5.01 -24.91 0.08
CA VAL A 33 4.50 -23.70 0.75
C VAL A 33 3.00 -23.85 0.94
N ASP A 34 2.49 -23.41 2.09
CA ASP A 34 1.05 -23.40 2.37
C ASP A 34 0.31 -22.42 1.43
N ASP A 35 -0.90 -22.78 1.03
CA ASP A 35 -1.72 -22.02 0.08
C ASP A 35 -1.96 -20.58 0.53
N ILE A 36 -1.98 -20.31 1.84
CA ILE A 36 -2.11 -18.94 2.38
C ILE A 36 -0.93 -18.03 2.00
N PHE A 37 0.24 -18.60 1.71
CA PHE A 37 1.46 -17.86 1.38
C PHE A 37 1.77 -17.80 -0.11
N VAL A 38 0.85 -18.20 -1.00
CA VAL A 38 1.06 -18.15 -2.46
C VAL A 38 -0.10 -17.47 -3.19
N GLY A 39 0.19 -17.03 -4.41
CA GLY A 39 -0.79 -16.53 -5.37
C GLY A 39 -1.71 -15.45 -4.81
N TYR A 40 -3.02 -15.68 -4.97
CA TYR A 40 -4.06 -14.75 -4.55
C TYR A 40 -4.06 -14.49 -3.03
N ALA A 41 -3.89 -15.52 -2.21
CA ALA A 41 -4.06 -15.41 -0.75
C ALA A 41 -3.03 -14.46 -0.13
N VAL A 42 -1.74 -14.65 -0.44
CA VAL A 42 -0.68 -13.78 0.06
C VAL A 42 -0.81 -12.34 -0.46
N LEU A 43 -1.27 -12.16 -1.70
CA LEU A 43 -1.53 -10.83 -2.27
C LEU A 43 -2.65 -10.10 -1.53
N ALA A 44 -3.73 -10.81 -1.22
CA ALA A 44 -4.88 -10.26 -0.51
C ALA A 44 -4.50 -9.91 0.93
N ASP A 45 -3.94 -10.87 1.67
CA ASP A 45 -3.61 -10.71 3.10
C ASP A 45 -2.54 -9.63 3.29
N TYR A 46 -1.44 -9.71 2.55
CA TYR A 46 -0.36 -8.73 2.68
C TYR A 46 -0.78 -7.35 2.14
N GLY A 47 -1.56 -7.32 1.06
CA GLY A 47 -2.13 -6.07 0.53
C GLY A 47 -3.02 -5.38 1.56
N MET A 48 -3.88 -6.13 2.25
CA MET A 48 -4.75 -5.64 3.33
C MET A 48 -3.93 -5.07 4.50
N ILE A 49 -2.89 -5.79 4.93
CA ILE A 49 -1.99 -5.37 6.01
C ILE A 49 -1.28 -4.05 5.65
N ILE A 50 -0.69 -3.96 4.46
CA ILE A 50 0.07 -2.77 4.05
C ILE A 50 -0.86 -1.59 3.81
N LEU A 51 -2.05 -1.81 3.21
CA LEU A 51 -3.02 -0.74 3.02
C LEU A 51 -3.49 -0.17 4.38
N SER A 52 -3.75 -1.04 5.36
CA SER A 52 -4.11 -0.65 6.72
C SER A 52 -2.96 0.03 7.47
N PHE A 53 -1.72 -0.43 7.27
CA PHE A 53 -0.53 0.21 7.84
C PHE A 53 -0.40 1.68 7.41
N MET A 54 -0.79 2.01 6.17
CA MET A 54 -0.75 3.38 5.67
C MET A 54 -1.69 4.35 6.42
N SER A 55 -2.74 3.85 7.06
CA SER A 55 -3.55 4.65 7.98
C SER A 55 -2.70 5.27 9.11
N GLY A 56 -1.77 4.50 9.66
CA GLY A 56 -0.84 4.98 10.70
C GLY A 56 0.11 6.06 10.19
N VAL A 57 0.51 6.00 8.92
CA VAL A 57 1.34 7.04 8.29
C VAL A 57 0.57 8.36 8.20
N ILE A 58 -0.72 8.31 7.84
CA ILE A 58 -1.57 9.51 7.74
C ILE A 58 -1.77 10.15 9.13
N TRP A 59 -1.89 9.34 10.20
CA TRP A 59 -1.81 9.84 11.58
C TRP A 59 -0.51 10.61 11.83
N GLY A 60 0.63 10.08 11.36
CA GLY A 60 1.92 10.76 11.42
C GLY A 60 1.89 12.17 10.80
N TYR A 61 1.24 12.35 9.65
CA TYR A 61 1.03 13.69 9.08
C TYR A 61 0.11 14.55 9.92
N ALA A 62 -0.99 13.97 10.41
CA ALA A 62 -1.99 14.68 11.21
C ALA A 62 -1.38 15.28 12.49
N THR A 63 -0.49 14.54 13.17
CA THR A 63 0.21 15.04 14.37
C THR A 63 1.11 16.26 14.12
N ARG A 64 1.50 16.49 12.86
CA ARG A 64 2.33 17.64 12.46
C ARG A 64 1.52 18.81 11.92
N ALA A 65 0.21 18.63 11.72
CA ALA A 65 -0.71 19.65 11.25
C ALA A 65 -1.48 20.26 12.44
N THR A 66 -2.21 21.36 12.20
CA THR A 66 -3.08 21.99 13.21
C THR A 66 -4.46 22.32 12.66
N GLY A 67 -5.42 22.54 13.56
CA GLY A 67 -6.77 22.98 13.23
C GLY A 67 -7.50 22.05 12.24
N ARG A 68 -8.16 22.65 11.24
CA ARG A 68 -8.98 21.93 10.25
C ARG A 68 -8.18 20.90 9.47
N GLN A 69 -6.92 21.17 9.13
CA GLN A 69 -6.11 20.26 8.33
C GLN A 69 -5.76 18.98 9.09
N ALA A 70 -5.41 19.10 10.39
CA ALA A 70 -5.17 17.93 11.24
C ALA A 70 -6.42 17.06 11.32
N ASN A 71 -7.58 17.66 11.59
CA ASN A 71 -8.86 16.94 11.68
C ASN A 71 -9.19 16.18 10.39
N LEU A 72 -8.98 16.82 9.22
CA LEU A 72 -9.19 16.16 7.92
C LEU A 72 -8.26 14.96 7.75
N LEU A 73 -6.97 15.09 8.09
CA LEU A 73 -6.03 13.97 7.99
C LEU A 73 -6.39 12.82 8.94
N TYR A 74 -6.83 13.11 10.17
CA TYR A 74 -7.32 12.06 11.07
C TYR A 74 -8.52 11.32 10.48
N VAL A 75 -9.50 12.03 9.91
CA VAL A 75 -10.65 11.38 9.26
C VAL A 75 -10.20 10.55 8.06
N LEU A 76 -9.37 11.12 7.18
CA LEU A 76 -8.86 10.43 5.99
C LEU A 76 -8.02 9.20 6.35
N SER A 77 -7.33 9.22 7.49
CA SER A 77 -6.51 8.11 7.94
C SER A 77 -7.29 6.82 8.20
N VAL A 78 -8.58 6.92 8.52
CA VAL A 78 -9.41 5.74 8.82
C VAL A 78 -9.81 5.02 7.54
N ILE A 79 -9.86 5.73 6.42
CA ILE A 79 -10.38 5.22 5.15
C ILE A 79 -9.60 3.99 4.65
N PRO A 80 -8.25 3.96 4.58
CA PRO A 80 -7.53 2.78 4.09
C PRO A 80 -7.80 1.50 4.88
N ALA A 81 -7.80 1.57 6.21
CA ALA A 81 -8.06 0.41 7.07
C ALA A 81 -9.50 -0.10 6.92
N LEU A 82 -10.51 0.80 6.91
CA LEU A 82 -11.89 0.39 6.67
C LEU A 82 -12.11 -0.11 5.25
N TRP A 83 -11.43 0.48 4.26
CA TRP A 83 -11.48 0.02 2.88
C TRP A 83 -10.98 -1.42 2.77
N ALA A 84 -9.84 -1.70 3.40
CA ALA A 84 -9.31 -3.05 3.48
C ALA A 84 -10.31 -4.00 4.17
N PHE A 85 -10.85 -3.60 5.32
CA PHE A 85 -11.80 -4.41 6.10
C PHE A 85 -13.14 -4.70 5.41
N PHE A 86 -13.64 -3.81 4.55
CA PHE A 86 -14.93 -4.02 3.88
C PHE A 86 -14.79 -4.55 2.45
N PHE A 87 -13.69 -4.27 1.76
CA PHE A 87 -13.59 -4.51 0.31
C PHE A 87 -12.47 -5.45 -0.11
N ALA A 88 -11.53 -5.82 0.77
CA ALA A 88 -10.44 -6.74 0.44
C ALA A 88 -10.82 -8.22 0.61
N PHE A 89 -12.03 -8.60 0.21
CA PHE A 89 -12.55 -9.96 0.31
C PHE A 89 -13.25 -10.38 -0.99
N GLY A 90 -13.30 -11.69 -1.24
CA GLY A 90 -13.95 -12.26 -2.43
C GLY A 90 -13.25 -11.92 -3.74
N ASP A 91 -13.86 -12.29 -4.86
CA ASP A 91 -13.21 -12.33 -6.18
C ASP A 91 -12.49 -11.03 -6.59
N TYR A 92 -12.99 -9.88 -6.15
CA TYR A 92 -12.45 -8.56 -6.51
C TYR A 92 -11.48 -7.95 -5.49
N ALA A 93 -11.10 -8.67 -4.43
CA ALA A 93 -10.25 -8.14 -3.34
C ALA A 93 -8.95 -7.48 -3.84
N LEU A 94 -8.26 -8.09 -4.81
CA LEU A 94 -6.99 -7.57 -5.30
C LEU A 94 -7.17 -6.27 -6.10
N LEU A 95 -8.26 -6.14 -6.87
CA LEU A 95 -8.58 -4.91 -7.60
C LEU A 95 -9.02 -3.78 -6.65
N THR A 96 -9.80 -4.10 -5.62
CA THR A 96 -10.19 -3.10 -4.61
C THR A 96 -8.98 -2.64 -3.80
N LEU A 97 -8.03 -3.53 -3.48
CA LEU A 97 -6.75 -3.17 -2.86
C LEU A 97 -5.90 -2.30 -3.78
N ALA A 98 -5.80 -2.63 -5.07
CA ALA A 98 -5.08 -1.82 -6.06
C ALA A 98 -5.65 -0.40 -6.14
N ALA A 99 -6.98 -0.26 -6.16
CA ALA A 99 -7.65 1.03 -6.08
C ALA A 99 -7.32 1.77 -4.77
N GLY A 100 -7.32 1.06 -3.63
CA GLY A 100 -6.94 1.62 -2.33
C GLY A 100 -5.52 2.22 -2.32
N PHE A 101 -4.54 1.50 -2.89
CA PHE A 101 -3.17 2.02 -3.01
C PHE A 101 -3.06 3.27 -3.90
N LEU A 102 -3.82 3.31 -4.99
CA LEU A 102 -3.89 4.49 -5.86
C LEU A 102 -4.56 5.68 -5.17
N LEU A 103 -5.60 5.44 -4.38
CA LEU A 103 -6.33 6.49 -3.64
C LEU A 103 -5.51 7.14 -2.52
N ILE A 104 -4.51 6.43 -1.97
CA ILE A 104 -3.61 7.00 -0.96
C ILE A 104 -2.61 7.99 -1.57
N LEU A 105 -2.18 7.80 -2.82
CA LEU A 105 -1.18 8.66 -3.46
C LEU A 105 -1.56 10.16 -3.45
N PRO A 106 -2.80 10.57 -3.77
CA PRO A 106 -3.25 11.95 -3.59
C PRO A 106 -3.08 12.49 -2.17
N ILE A 107 -3.31 11.67 -1.13
CA ILE A 107 -3.14 12.05 0.26
C ILE A 107 -1.66 12.32 0.56
N ASP A 108 -0.77 11.42 0.13
CA ASP A 108 0.69 11.58 0.27
C ASP A 108 1.20 12.84 -0.46
N ILE A 109 0.68 13.10 -1.66
CA ILE A 109 1.00 14.31 -2.45
C ILE A 109 0.53 15.57 -1.70
N ALA A 110 -0.70 15.59 -1.21
CA ALA A 110 -1.26 16.72 -0.48
C ALA A 110 -0.49 17.00 0.82
N ALA A 111 -0.18 15.94 1.60
CA ALA A 111 0.62 16.05 2.82
C ALA A 111 2.04 16.59 2.54
N THR A 112 2.67 16.13 1.46
CA THR A 112 3.99 16.62 1.04
C THR A 112 3.94 18.08 0.60
N ARG A 113 2.94 18.49 -0.18
CA ARG A 113 2.73 19.89 -0.59
C ARG A 113 2.45 20.81 0.61
N ALA A 114 1.81 20.29 1.64
CA ALA A 114 1.59 20.99 2.91
C ALA A 114 2.82 21.02 3.83
N GLY A 115 3.96 20.45 3.44
CA GLY A 115 5.17 20.40 4.26
C GLY A 115 5.11 19.40 5.43
N LEU A 116 4.09 18.54 5.48
CA LEU A 116 3.91 17.53 6.52
C LEU A 116 4.75 16.27 6.27
N ALA A 117 5.20 16.08 5.04
CA ALA A 117 6.10 15.02 4.61
C ALA A 117 7.24 15.60 3.75
N PRO A 118 8.43 15.00 3.77
CA PRO A 118 9.54 15.44 2.92
C PRO A 118 9.28 15.10 1.44
N VAL A 119 9.83 15.89 0.52
CA VAL A 119 9.60 15.75 -0.95
C VAL A 119 9.94 14.35 -1.50
N TRP A 120 10.92 13.67 -0.93
CA TRP A 120 11.30 12.32 -1.34
C TRP A 120 10.23 11.26 -1.02
N TRP A 121 9.33 11.54 -0.07
CA TRP A 121 8.31 10.60 0.37
C TRP A 121 7.38 10.21 -0.79
N THR A 122 6.81 11.18 -1.49
CA THR A 122 5.92 10.92 -2.62
C THR A 122 6.63 10.14 -3.74
N ARG A 123 7.92 10.40 -3.98
CA ARG A 123 8.70 9.66 -4.97
C ARG A 123 8.82 8.18 -4.60
N LEU A 124 9.12 7.90 -3.34
CA LEU A 124 9.13 6.53 -2.81
C LEU A 124 7.76 5.88 -2.97
N ARG A 125 6.69 6.57 -2.58
CA ARG A 125 5.32 6.02 -2.67
C ARG A 125 4.91 5.69 -4.10
N VAL A 126 5.18 6.58 -5.05
CA VAL A 126 4.91 6.31 -6.48
C VAL A 126 5.69 5.09 -6.97
N LEU A 127 6.98 4.98 -6.63
CA LEU A 127 7.82 3.83 -6.99
C LEU A 127 7.27 2.51 -6.44
N LEU A 128 6.87 2.49 -5.16
CA LEU A 128 6.35 1.26 -4.55
C LEU A 128 4.98 0.91 -5.14
N THR A 129 4.07 1.89 -5.25
CA THR A 129 2.74 1.67 -5.82
C THR A 129 2.79 1.23 -7.28
N SER A 130 3.77 1.70 -8.07
CA SER A 130 3.93 1.27 -9.47
C SER A 130 4.36 -0.20 -9.61
N VAL A 131 4.82 -0.84 -8.53
CA VAL A 131 5.09 -2.29 -8.49
C VAL A 131 3.92 -3.04 -7.86
N VAL A 132 3.39 -2.55 -6.74
CA VAL A 132 2.27 -3.19 -6.02
C VAL A 132 1.03 -3.34 -6.90
N VAL A 133 0.62 -2.27 -7.59
CA VAL A 133 -0.61 -2.29 -8.40
C VAL A 133 -0.55 -3.33 -9.52
N PRO A 134 0.52 -3.39 -10.35
CA PRO A 134 0.66 -4.49 -11.31
C PRO A 134 0.65 -5.88 -10.68
N CYS A 135 1.31 -6.10 -9.53
CA CYS A 135 1.29 -7.40 -8.86
C CYS A 135 -0.13 -7.83 -8.49
N LEU A 136 -0.93 -6.91 -7.95
CA LEU A 136 -2.33 -7.16 -7.59
C LEU A 136 -3.21 -7.42 -8.82
N VAL A 137 -3.03 -6.64 -9.90
CA VAL A 137 -3.78 -6.83 -11.15
C VAL A 137 -3.42 -8.17 -11.80
N ILE A 138 -2.13 -8.50 -11.89
CA ILE A 138 -1.65 -9.77 -12.44
C ILE A 138 -2.20 -10.94 -11.61
N GLY A 139 -2.11 -10.87 -10.29
CA GLY A 139 -2.64 -11.91 -9.41
C GLY A 139 -4.14 -12.09 -9.53
N HIS A 140 -4.90 -11.01 -9.76
CA HIS A 140 -6.34 -11.10 -10.00
C HIS A 140 -6.67 -11.79 -11.33
N LEU A 141 -5.91 -11.50 -12.39
CA LEU A 141 -6.13 -12.09 -13.71
C LEU A 141 -5.68 -13.56 -13.80
N ALA A 142 -4.87 -14.02 -12.84
CA ALA A 142 -4.34 -15.37 -12.79
C ALA A 142 -5.12 -16.31 -11.84
N ALA A 143 -5.99 -15.75 -10.99
CA ALA A 143 -6.89 -16.49 -10.11
C ALA A 143 -8.16 -16.94 -10.86
#